data_AF-A0A3E1NGH8-F1
#
_entry.id   AF-A0A3E1NGH8-F1
#
_cell.length_a   1.000
_cell.length_b   1.000
_cell.length_c   1.000
_cell.angle_alpha   90.00
_cell.angle_beta   90.00
_cell.angle_gamma   90.00
#
_symmetry.space_group_name_H-M   'P 1'
#
loop_
_entity.id
_entity.type
_entity.pdbx_description
1 polymer ?
#
loop_
_entity_poly.entity_id
_entity_poly.type
_entity_poly.pdbx_seq_one_letter_code
_entity_poly.pdbx_strand_id
1 'polypeptide(L)'
;MKRRNQATCFFLLFFFSVCAVRAQYVQPERDDTIRIYAKTPFDTLAARAALAEGNGTIKGVAFTRAKNNKMAITGQKLYANKMTVILFPVTPYLEEYLDLKKKENPKKLKYVYIDPNAWRFRLTAVTNSTGEFTFPKMKPGKYYLEGILNWNTSGYYNQYTGSGYGYGGTTDYYERKYYTVEHADKLYKYVEVTKDGEVVEVKLK
;
A
#
# COMPACT_ATOMS: atom_id res chain seq x y z
N MET A 1 -37.08 -62.16 -45.45
CA MET A 1 -38.22 -61.24 -45.54
C MET A 1 -38.62 -60.75 -44.15
N LYS A 2 -38.14 -59.58 -43.69
CA LYS A 2 -38.85 -58.74 -42.69
C LYS A 2 -38.20 -57.36 -42.50
N ARG A 3 -38.87 -56.39 -43.12
CA ARG A 3 -39.07 -54.95 -42.86
C ARG A 3 -38.12 -54.20 -41.89
N ARG A 4 -37.42 -53.23 -42.49
CA ARG A 4 -37.20 -51.83 -42.07
C ARG A 4 -38.02 -51.35 -40.86
N ASN A 5 -37.36 -50.65 -39.94
CA ASN A 5 -37.89 -49.42 -39.33
C ASN A 5 -36.73 -48.50 -38.96
N GLN A 6 -36.71 -47.32 -39.58
CA GLN A 6 -35.78 -46.25 -39.25
C GLN A 6 -36.35 -45.48 -38.06
N ALA A 7 -35.58 -45.42 -36.96
CA ALA A 7 -35.87 -44.53 -35.85
C ALA A 7 -35.18 -43.19 -36.12
N THR A 8 -35.94 -42.24 -36.66
CA THR A 8 -35.54 -40.84 -36.78
C THR A 8 -35.52 -40.24 -35.37
N CYS A 9 -34.34 -40.10 -34.78
CA CYS A 9 -34.15 -39.48 -33.48
C CYS A 9 -34.18 -37.95 -33.67
N PHE A 10 -35.31 -37.33 -33.32
CA PHE A 10 -35.49 -35.87 -33.32
C PHE A 10 -34.65 -35.28 -32.17
N PHE A 11 -33.49 -34.71 -32.49
CA PHE A 11 -32.65 -34.03 -31.49
C PHE A 11 -33.23 -32.64 -31.24
N LEU A 12 -33.96 -32.50 -30.14
CA LEU A 12 -34.62 -31.27 -29.70
C LEU A 12 -33.53 -30.30 -29.19
N LEU A 13 -33.19 -29.30 -30.00
CA LEU A 13 -32.32 -28.19 -29.63
C LEU A 13 -33.01 -27.33 -28.55
N PHE A 14 -32.67 -27.57 -27.29
CA PHE A 14 -33.02 -26.71 -26.16
C PHE A 14 -32.24 -25.40 -26.31
N PHE A 15 -32.87 -24.37 -26.90
CA PHE A 15 -32.40 -22.99 -26.77
C PHE A 15 -32.55 -22.60 -25.29
N PHE A 16 -31.46 -22.74 -24.51
CA PHE A 16 -31.32 -22.08 -23.22
C PHE A 16 -31.25 -20.58 -23.48
N SER A 17 -32.42 -19.94 -23.56
CA SER A 17 -32.54 -18.50 -23.43
C SER A 17 -32.04 -18.14 -22.03
N VAL A 18 -30.82 -17.61 -21.96
CA VAL A 18 -30.30 -17.01 -20.75
C VAL A 18 -31.08 -15.72 -20.52
N CYS A 19 -32.25 -15.83 -19.88
CA CYS A 19 -32.89 -14.67 -19.26
C CYS A 19 -31.93 -14.18 -18.17
N ALA A 20 -31.19 -13.12 -18.45
CA ALA A 20 -30.46 -12.39 -17.42
C ALA A 20 -31.49 -11.92 -16.39
N VAL A 21 -31.53 -12.59 -15.24
CA VAL A 21 -32.39 -12.21 -14.11
C VAL A 21 -31.89 -10.87 -13.60
N ARG A 22 -32.49 -9.77 -14.06
CA ARG A 22 -32.30 -8.45 -13.47
C ARG A 22 -33.23 -8.35 -12.28
N ALA A 23 -32.68 -8.03 -11.11
CA ALA A 23 -33.46 -7.84 -9.90
C ALA A 23 -34.53 -6.76 -10.11
N GLN A 24 -35.76 -7.03 -9.64
CA GLN A 24 -36.91 -6.13 -9.75
C GLN A 24 -36.71 -4.83 -8.94
N TYR A 25 -35.85 -4.88 -7.91
CA TYR A 25 -35.53 -3.74 -7.07
C TYR A 25 -34.01 -3.64 -6.92
N VAL A 26 -33.45 -2.48 -7.26
CA VAL A 26 -32.05 -2.14 -7.04
C VAL A 26 -32.03 -1.01 -6.04
N GLN A 27 -31.43 -1.24 -4.88
CA GLN A 27 -31.20 -0.17 -3.92
C GLN A 27 -30.18 0.81 -4.50
N PRO A 28 -30.43 2.14 -4.46
CA PRO A 28 -29.44 3.11 -4.92
C PRO A 28 -28.20 3.05 -4.03
N GLU A 29 -27.03 3.25 -4.64
CA GLU A 29 -25.78 3.36 -3.88
C GLU A 29 -25.79 4.62 -3.02
N ARG A 30 -25.45 4.47 -1.74
CA ARG A 30 -25.33 5.59 -0.81
C ARG A 30 -23.91 6.15 -0.85
N ASP A 31 -23.76 7.44 -1.18
CA ASP A 31 -22.47 8.15 -1.14
C ASP A 31 -22.42 9.16 0.01
N ASP A 32 -22.05 8.67 1.19
CA ASP A 32 -21.82 9.51 2.38
C ASP A 32 -20.36 10.05 2.43
N THR A 33 -19.61 9.90 1.34
CA THR A 33 -18.16 10.14 1.34
C THR A 33 -17.84 11.63 1.34
N ILE A 34 -17.15 12.10 2.38
CA ILE A 34 -16.65 13.46 2.46
C ILE A 34 -15.30 13.52 1.74
N ARG A 35 -15.29 14.16 0.56
CA ARG A 35 -14.10 14.34 -0.26
C ARG A 35 -13.49 15.72 0.02
N ILE A 36 -12.22 15.75 0.39
CA ILE A 36 -11.50 16.99 0.68
C ILE A 36 -10.36 17.14 -0.31
N TYR A 37 -10.20 18.37 -0.79
CA TYR A 37 -9.15 18.78 -1.71
C TYR A 37 -8.43 19.99 -1.12
N ALA A 38 -7.16 20.16 -1.49
CA ALA A 38 -6.45 21.41 -1.26
C ALA A 38 -7.15 22.56 -1.99
N LYS A 39 -7.22 23.73 -1.37
CA LYS A 39 -7.79 24.95 -1.97
C LYS A 39 -6.76 25.68 -2.83
N THR A 40 -5.48 25.53 -2.49
CA THR A 40 -4.37 26.05 -3.28
C THR A 40 -4.40 25.38 -4.66
N PRO A 41 -4.30 26.13 -5.76
CA PRO A 41 -4.18 25.53 -7.09
C PRO A 41 -2.80 24.90 -7.28
N PHE A 42 -2.75 23.81 -8.05
CA PHE A 42 -1.48 23.16 -8.36
C PHE A 42 -0.74 23.89 -9.50
N ASP A 43 0.45 24.42 -9.19
CA ASP A 43 1.34 25.03 -10.18
C ASP A 43 2.22 23.97 -10.88
N THR A 44 1.74 23.53 -12.03
CA THR A 44 2.45 22.59 -12.90
C THR A 44 3.81 23.08 -13.39
N LEU A 45 4.00 24.39 -13.60
CA LEU A 45 5.25 24.95 -14.11
C LEU A 45 6.31 24.95 -13.03
N ALA A 46 5.95 25.39 -11.82
CA ALA A 46 6.85 25.34 -10.66
C ALA A 46 7.26 23.89 -10.33
N ALA A 47 6.31 22.95 -10.32
CA ALA A 47 6.60 21.55 -10.06
C ALA A 47 7.53 20.94 -11.13
N ARG A 48 7.29 21.25 -12.41
CA ARG A 48 8.16 20.80 -13.51
C ARG A 48 9.56 21.38 -13.38
N ALA A 49 9.68 22.67 -13.06
CA ALA A 49 10.97 23.33 -12.91
C ALA A 49 11.79 22.76 -11.74
N ALA A 50 11.13 22.41 -10.63
CA ALA A 50 11.74 21.81 -9.45
C ALA A 50 12.22 20.36 -9.67
N LEU A 51 11.60 19.64 -10.62
CA LEU A 51 11.96 18.28 -11.01
C LEU A 51 12.83 18.20 -12.28
N ALA A 52 13.20 19.34 -12.87
CA ALA A 52 14.13 19.36 -13.98
C ALA A 52 15.51 18.84 -13.56
N GLU A 53 16.29 18.32 -14.52
CA GLU A 53 17.63 17.82 -14.23
C GLU A 53 18.52 18.91 -13.62
N GLY A 54 19.20 18.56 -12.54
CA GLY A 54 20.28 19.32 -11.91
C GLY A 54 21.51 18.45 -11.70
N ASN A 55 22.47 18.89 -10.88
CA ASN A 55 23.70 18.13 -10.63
C ASN A 55 23.73 17.44 -9.26
N GLY A 56 22.75 17.71 -8.38
CA GLY A 56 22.66 17.11 -7.06
C GLY A 56 22.27 15.64 -7.07
N THR A 57 22.41 14.96 -5.93
CA THR A 57 22.00 13.57 -5.73
C THR A 57 21.45 13.37 -4.33
N ILE A 58 20.29 12.71 -4.22
CA ILE A 58 19.75 12.28 -2.94
C ILE A 58 19.99 10.77 -2.81
N LYS A 59 20.80 10.36 -1.84
CA LYS A 59 21.03 8.96 -1.48
C LYS A 59 20.36 8.67 -0.15
N GLY A 60 19.76 7.50 -0.01
CA GLY A 60 19.18 7.15 1.28
C GLY A 60 19.02 5.67 1.52
N VAL A 61 18.69 5.36 2.77
CA VAL A 61 18.41 4.01 3.24
C VAL A 61 17.05 4.01 3.94
N ALA A 62 16.13 3.20 3.44
CA ALA A 62 14.79 3.02 3.95
C ALA A 62 14.71 1.78 4.87
N PHE A 63 14.16 1.96 6.06
CA PHE A 63 13.98 0.88 7.02
C PHE A 63 12.93 1.22 8.08
N THR A 64 12.31 0.20 8.66
CA THR A 64 11.52 0.31 9.90
C THR A 64 12.15 -0.51 11.03
N ARG A 65 11.56 -0.43 12.22
CA ARG A 65 11.88 -1.29 13.36
C ARG A 65 10.59 -1.77 13.98
N ALA A 66 10.47 -3.09 14.13
CA ALA A 66 9.33 -3.67 14.82
C ALA A 66 9.21 -3.10 16.24
N LYS A 67 7.99 -2.69 16.60
CA LYS A 67 7.66 -2.32 17.98
C LYS A 67 7.34 -3.61 18.73
N ASN A 68 8.03 -3.84 19.84
CA ASN A 68 7.71 -4.95 20.72
C ASN A 68 6.46 -4.61 21.55
N ASN A 69 5.87 -5.61 22.20
CA ASN A 69 4.61 -5.54 22.97
C ASN A 69 4.60 -4.49 24.11
N LYS A 70 5.73 -3.80 24.36
CA LYS A 70 5.91 -2.72 25.35
C LYS A 70 6.19 -1.34 24.73
N MET A 71 5.80 -1.10 23.46
CA MET A 71 6.01 0.16 22.73
C MET A 71 7.47 0.62 22.53
N ALA A 72 8.46 -0.10 23.07
CA ALA A 72 9.87 0.22 22.89
C ALA A 72 10.36 -0.22 21.48
N ILE A 73 11.03 0.70 20.78
CA ILE A 73 11.69 0.45 19.49
C ILE A 73 12.96 -0.38 19.75
N THR A 74 12.78 -1.67 20.01
CA THR A 74 13.86 -2.63 20.30
C THR A 74 13.95 -3.73 19.25
N GLY A 75 13.08 -3.70 18.23
CA GLY A 75 13.12 -4.65 17.12
C GLY A 75 14.35 -4.49 16.22
N GLN A 76 14.72 -5.61 15.57
CA GLN A 76 15.71 -5.64 14.52
C GLN A 76 15.35 -4.64 13.41
N LYS A 77 16.38 -4.06 12.80
CA LYS A 77 16.20 -3.15 11.66
C LYS A 77 15.67 -3.96 10.47
N LEU A 78 14.47 -3.61 10.01
CA LEU A 78 13.84 -4.20 8.83
C LEU A 78 14.10 -3.27 7.66
N TYR A 79 15.07 -3.63 6.82
CA TYR A 79 15.37 -2.89 5.61
C TYR A 79 14.24 -3.01 4.61
N ALA A 80 13.93 -1.91 3.94
CA ALA A 80 12.87 -1.88 2.93
C ALA A 80 13.37 -2.56 1.65
N ASN A 81 13.15 -3.86 1.51
CA ASN A 81 13.55 -4.59 0.30
C ASN A 81 12.53 -4.35 -0.83
N LYS A 82 13.00 -3.89 -2.00
CA LYS A 82 12.16 -3.63 -3.19
C LYS A 82 10.95 -2.73 -2.93
N MET A 83 11.08 -1.79 -2.00
CA MET A 83 10.05 -0.79 -1.71
C MET A 83 10.17 0.37 -2.70
N THR A 84 9.03 0.86 -3.18
CA THR A 84 8.97 2.09 -3.96
C THR A 84 9.04 3.30 -3.04
N VAL A 85 10.06 4.13 -3.23
CA VAL A 85 10.18 5.47 -2.66
C VAL A 85 9.70 6.46 -3.71
N ILE A 86 8.77 7.33 -3.32
CA ILE A 86 8.22 8.39 -4.14
C ILE A 86 8.81 9.71 -3.65
N LEU A 87 9.19 10.57 -4.58
CA LEU A 87 9.68 11.92 -4.31
C LEU A 87 8.77 12.94 -4.99
N PHE A 88 8.31 13.92 -4.21
CA PHE A 88 7.57 15.09 -4.69
C PHE A 88 8.37 16.37 -4.46
N PRO A 89 8.32 17.34 -5.37
CA PRO A 89 8.80 18.69 -5.10
C PRO A 89 7.87 19.34 -4.07
N VAL A 90 8.44 20.02 -3.05
CA VAL A 90 7.65 20.71 -2.03
C VAL A 90 7.10 22.01 -2.63
N THR A 91 5.83 21.98 -3.03
CA THR A 91 5.07 23.13 -3.50
C THR A 91 4.06 23.56 -2.42
N PRO A 92 3.56 24.81 -2.45
CA PRO A 92 2.50 25.25 -1.53
C PRO A 92 1.26 24.33 -1.57
N TYR A 93 0.92 23.82 -2.75
CA TYR A 93 -0.12 22.81 -2.94
C TYR A 93 0.16 21.54 -2.12
N LEU A 94 1.38 20.99 -2.21
CA LEU A 94 1.73 19.75 -1.52
C LEU A 94 1.68 19.92 0.00
N GLU A 95 2.14 21.06 0.51
CA GLU A 95 2.09 21.36 1.95
C GLU A 95 0.65 21.37 2.47
N GLU A 96 -0.26 22.07 1.79
CA GLU A 96 -1.68 22.06 2.16
C GLU A 96 -2.28 20.65 2.06
N TYR A 97 -1.98 19.92 0.98
CA TYR A 97 -2.44 18.54 0.81
C TYR A 97 -1.99 17.64 1.98
N LEU A 98 -0.72 17.71 2.37
CA LEU A 98 -0.18 16.93 3.48
C LEU A 98 -0.82 17.31 4.83
N ASP A 99 -1.12 18.59 5.04
CA ASP A 99 -1.84 19.05 6.23
C ASP A 99 -3.30 18.60 6.27
N LEU A 100 -3.95 18.55 5.12
CA LEU A 100 -5.28 17.96 5.01
C LEU A 100 -5.23 16.46 5.24
N LYS A 101 -4.23 15.75 4.71
CA LYS A 101 -4.08 14.29 4.84
C LYS A 101 -3.97 13.85 6.31
N LYS A 102 -3.36 14.67 7.18
CA LYS A 102 -3.35 14.44 8.64
C LYS A 102 -4.75 14.43 9.27
N LYS A 103 -5.73 15.07 8.63
CA LYS A 103 -7.13 15.18 9.09
C LYS A 103 -8.04 14.11 8.44
N GLU A 104 -7.47 13.19 7.66
CA GLU A 104 -8.18 12.06 7.08
C GLU A 104 -8.75 11.16 8.17
N ASN A 105 -9.97 10.66 7.97
CA ASN A 105 -10.60 9.75 8.91
C ASN A 105 -11.49 8.74 8.14
N PRO A 106 -10.93 7.57 7.79
CA PRO A 106 -11.67 6.54 7.06
C PRO A 106 -12.91 6.05 7.81
N LYS A 107 -12.88 6.03 9.17
CA LYS A 107 -14.05 5.65 9.99
C LYS A 107 -15.23 6.63 9.86
N LYS A 108 -14.97 7.87 9.43
CA LYS A 108 -15.98 8.90 9.16
C LYS A 108 -16.16 9.16 7.65
N LEU A 109 -15.73 8.23 6.80
CA LEU A 109 -15.79 8.34 5.33
C LEU A 109 -15.18 9.64 4.79
N LYS A 110 -14.18 10.17 5.51
CA LYS A 110 -13.54 11.45 5.21
C LYS A 110 -12.18 11.21 4.60
N TYR A 111 -12.05 11.48 3.30
CA TYR A 111 -10.85 11.17 2.50
C TYR A 111 -10.27 12.42 1.85
N VAL A 112 -8.95 12.47 1.81
CA VAL A 112 -8.21 13.57 1.18
C VAL A 112 -7.61 13.10 -0.12
N TYR A 113 -7.99 13.77 -1.20
CA TYR A 113 -7.58 13.43 -2.55
C TYR A 113 -6.51 14.40 -3.03
N ILE A 114 -5.50 13.86 -3.71
CA ILE A 114 -4.48 14.64 -4.39
C ILE A 114 -4.98 14.96 -5.80
N ASP A 115 -4.61 16.13 -6.30
CA ASP A 115 -4.86 16.53 -7.68
C ASP A 115 -4.14 15.55 -8.63
N PRO A 116 -4.81 15.00 -9.64
CA PRO A 116 -4.20 14.07 -10.59
C PRO A 116 -2.96 14.66 -11.28
N ASN A 117 -2.92 15.96 -11.54
CA ASN A 117 -1.75 16.63 -12.08
C ASN A 117 -0.62 16.61 -11.07
N ALA A 118 -0.87 16.95 -9.79
CA ALA A 118 0.14 16.88 -8.75
C ALA A 118 0.75 15.47 -8.62
N TRP A 119 -0.08 14.43 -8.69
CA TRP A 119 0.39 13.04 -8.68
C TRP A 119 1.34 12.70 -9.83
N ARG A 120 1.19 13.33 -11.00
CA ARG A 120 2.05 13.09 -12.17
C ARG A 120 3.45 13.69 -12.01
N PHE A 121 3.61 14.74 -11.21
CA PHE A 121 4.90 15.38 -10.94
C PHE A 121 5.57 14.75 -9.73
N ARG A 122 6.01 13.50 -9.90
CA ARG A 122 6.78 12.75 -8.91
C ARG A 122 7.90 11.97 -9.57
N LEU A 123 8.95 11.68 -8.82
CA LEU A 123 9.97 10.71 -9.19
C LEU A 123 9.78 9.45 -8.34
N THR A 124 10.21 8.30 -8.87
CA THR A 124 10.17 7.04 -8.13
C THR A 124 11.50 6.33 -8.18
N ALA A 125 11.94 5.80 -7.05
CA ALA A 125 13.09 4.92 -6.94
C ALA A 125 12.66 3.64 -6.23
N VAL A 126 13.22 2.50 -6.65
CA VAL A 126 12.99 1.22 -5.98
C VAL A 126 14.22 0.90 -5.15
N THR A 127 14.03 0.57 -3.88
CA THR A 127 15.13 0.23 -2.99
C THR A 127 15.75 -1.12 -3.34
N ASN A 128 17.03 -1.30 -3.04
CA ASN A 128 17.68 -2.62 -3.09
C ASN A 128 17.37 -3.46 -1.83
N SER A 129 18.02 -4.62 -1.70
CA SER A 129 17.84 -5.53 -0.55
C SER A 129 18.32 -4.95 0.78
N THR A 130 19.22 -3.96 0.76
CA THR A 130 19.69 -3.25 1.95
C THR A 130 18.91 -1.94 2.17
N GLY A 131 17.80 -1.73 1.46
CA GLY A 131 16.95 -0.56 1.61
C GLY A 131 17.52 0.71 0.98
N GLU A 132 18.63 0.63 0.26
CA GLU A 132 19.25 1.80 -0.38
C GLU A 132 18.47 2.24 -1.61
N PHE A 133 18.33 3.55 -1.78
CA PHE A 133 17.75 4.20 -2.96
C PHE A 133 18.56 5.42 -3.35
N THR A 134 18.42 5.86 -4.60
CA THR A 134 19.09 7.06 -5.12
C THR A 134 18.18 7.79 -6.10
N PHE A 135 18.07 9.11 -5.92
CA PHE A 135 17.54 10.03 -6.92
C PHE A 135 18.71 10.86 -7.47
N PRO A 136 19.22 10.55 -8.66
CA PRO A 136 20.28 11.33 -9.28
C PRO A 136 19.71 12.59 -9.96
N LYS A 137 20.60 13.51 -10.31
CA LYS A 137 20.29 14.72 -11.09
C LYS A 137 19.24 15.63 -10.46
N MET A 138 19.32 15.81 -9.15
CA MET A 138 18.42 16.67 -8.39
C MET A 138 18.85 18.12 -8.49
N LYS A 139 17.89 19.02 -8.71
CA LYS A 139 18.12 20.45 -8.56
C LYS A 139 18.19 20.85 -7.08
N PRO A 140 18.79 22.02 -6.78
CA PRO A 140 18.60 22.65 -5.49
C PRO A 140 17.11 22.91 -5.23
N GLY A 141 16.63 22.54 -4.05
CA GLY A 141 15.22 22.62 -3.69
C GLY A 141 14.83 21.71 -2.54
N LYS A 142 13.59 21.87 -2.08
CA LYS A 142 12.97 21.06 -1.04
C LYS A 142 12.13 19.95 -1.66
N TYR A 143 12.29 18.74 -1.13
CA TYR A 143 11.63 17.54 -1.62
C TYR A 143 11.00 16.77 -0.46
N TYR A 144 9.85 16.17 -0.73
CA TYR A 144 9.15 15.27 0.19
C TYR A 144 9.28 13.84 -0.33
N LEU A 145 9.87 12.97 0.48
CA LEU A 145 9.98 11.55 0.21
C LEU A 145 8.92 10.79 0.99
N GLU A 146 8.27 9.82 0.38
CA GLU A 146 7.42 8.85 1.07
C GLU A 146 7.50 7.44 0.47
N GLY A 147 7.16 6.44 1.27
CA GLY A 147 7.01 5.05 0.84
C GLY A 147 6.19 4.26 1.85
N ILE A 148 5.61 3.14 1.41
CA ILE A 148 4.89 2.21 2.28
C ILE A 148 5.72 0.93 2.37
N LEU A 149 6.19 0.61 3.56
CA LEU A 149 6.90 -0.63 3.85
C LEU A 149 5.92 -1.66 4.40
N ASN A 150 5.62 -2.66 3.58
CA ASN A 150 4.85 -3.83 4.01
C ASN A 150 5.80 -4.87 4.63
N TRP A 151 5.46 -5.39 5.80
CA TRP A 151 6.26 -6.40 6.49
C TRP A 151 5.38 -7.27 7.38
N ASN A 152 5.87 -8.48 7.69
CA ASN A 152 5.08 -9.46 8.43
C ASN A 152 5.79 -9.90 9.72
N THR A 153 5.02 -10.12 10.78
CA THR A 153 5.46 -10.85 11.98
C THR A 153 4.78 -12.20 12.02
N SER A 154 5.52 -13.27 12.33
CA SER A 154 4.94 -14.60 12.55
C SER A 154 5.11 -15.03 13.99
N GLY A 155 4.13 -15.76 14.50
CA GLY A 155 4.13 -16.32 15.85
C GLY A 155 3.49 -17.70 15.87
N TYR A 156 3.51 -18.32 17.05
CA TYR A 156 2.80 -19.57 17.27
C TYR A 156 2.16 -19.57 18.65
N TYR A 157 1.11 -20.37 18.81
CA TYR A 157 0.50 -20.66 20.10
C TYR A 157 0.12 -22.13 20.16
N ASN A 158 0.08 -22.68 21.38
CA ASN A 158 -0.35 -24.04 21.63
C ASN A 158 -1.87 -24.02 21.84
N GLN A 159 -2.61 -24.51 20.86
CA GLN A 159 -4.05 -24.69 20.96
C GLN A 159 -4.34 -25.97 21.71
N TYR A 160 -5.07 -25.89 22.80
CA TYR A 160 -5.57 -27.09 23.49
C TYR A 160 -6.49 -27.88 22.56
N THR A 161 -6.26 -29.20 22.47
CA THR A 161 -6.96 -30.10 21.54
C THR A 161 -7.73 -31.22 22.23
N GLY A 162 -7.63 -31.33 23.56
CA GLY A 162 -8.35 -32.31 24.36
C GLY A 162 -7.47 -32.88 25.46
N SER A 163 -8.05 -33.73 26.30
CA SER A 163 -7.32 -34.46 27.34
C SER A 163 -7.60 -35.95 27.27
N GLY A 164 -6.61 -36.76 27.61
CA GLY A 164 -6.74 -38.20 27.78
C GLY A 164 -6.76 -38.57 29.27
N TYR A 165 -7.50 -39.62 29.63
CA TYR A 165 -7.55 -40.14 30.99
C TYR A 165 -6.88 -41.53 31.04
N GLY A 166 -5.95 -41.72 31.97
CA GLY A 166 -5.26 -42.98 32.19
C GLY A 166 -5.18 -43.36 33.67
N TYR A 167 -4.59 -44.52 33.96
CA TYR A 167 -4.47 -45.06 35.34
C TYR A 167 -3.68 -44.15 36.30
N GLY A 168 -3.00 -43.12 35.80
CA GLY A 168 -2.22 -42.13 36.56
C GLY A 168 -2.74 -40.68 36.50
N GLY A 169 -3.93 -40.43 35.94
CA GLY A 169 -4.56 -39.11 35.89
C GLY A 169 -4.85 -38.57 34.47
N THR A 170 -5.13 -37.26 34.39
CA THR A 170 -5.45 -36.53 33.15
C THR A 170 -4.19 -35.98 32.48
N THR A 171 -4.05 -36.16 31.17
CA THR A 171 -3.01 -35.51 30.36
C THR A 171 -3.65 -34.61 29.31
N ASP A 172 -3.25 -33.34 29.27
CA ASP A 172 -3.74 -32.36 28.29
C ASP A 172 -2.87 -32.39 27.02
N TYR A 173 -3.53 -32.40 25.87
CA TYR A 173 -2.91 -32.39 24.55
C TYR A 173 -3.04 -31.02 23.90
N TYR A 174 -1.94 -30.56 23.32
CA TYR A 174 -1.88 -29.29 22.62
C TYR A 174 -1.32 -29.47 21.21
N GLU A 175 -1.89 -28.74 20.25
CA GLU A 175 -1.39 -28.63 18.88
C GLU A 175 -0.79 -27.25 18.68
N ARG A 176 0.41 -27.18 18.09
CA ARG A 176 1.06 -25.89 17.78
C ARG A 176 0.46 -25.28 16.52
N LYS A 177 -0.23 -24.15 16.66
CA LYS A 177 -0.76 -23.35 15.54
C LYS A 177 0.15 -22.17 15.26
N TYR A 178 0.29 -21.82 13.98
CA TYR A 178 1.09 -20.70 13.50
C TYR A 178 0.17 -19.59 12.98
N TYR A 179 0.60 -18.35 13.11
CA TYR A 179 -0.09 -17.19 12.55
C TYR A 179 0.90 -16.17 12.00
N THR A 180 0.42 -15.34 11.09
CA THR A 180 1.14 -14.21 10.52
C THR A 180 0.30 -12.96 10.65
N VAL A 181 0.92 -11.85 11.01
CA VAL A 181 0.31 -10.52 11.07
C VAL A 181 1.02 -9.65 10.06
N GLU A 182 0.24 -9.05 9.16
CA GLU A 182 0.72 -8.10 8.17
C GLU A 182 0.72 -6.68 8.73
N HIS A 183 1.77 -5.94 8.42
CA HIS A 183 1.97 -4.56 8.84
C HIS A 183 2.29 -3.70 7.61
N ALA A 184 1.89 -2.43 7.66
CA ALA A 184 2.22 -1.43 6.65
C ALA A 184 2.66 -0.14 7.34
N ASP A 185 3.94 0.19 7.24
CA ASP A 185 4.50 1.41 7.81
C ASP A 185 4.67 2.46 6.71
N LYS A 186 4.03 3.63 6.90
CA LYS A 186 4.30 4.81 6.06
C LYS A 186 5.59 5.47 6.53
N LEU A 187 6.62 5.44 5.69
CA LEU A 187 7.88 6.15 5.90
C LEU A 187 7.83 7.46 5.13
N TYR A 188 8.22 8.59 5.74
CA TYR A 188 8.28 9.87 5.05
C TYR A 188 9.32 10.82 5.61
N LYS A 189 9.84 11.72 4.77
CA LYS A 189 10.82 12.73 5.18
C LYS A 189 10.90 13.91 4.23
N TYR A 190 11.05 15.11 4.78
CA TYR A 190 11.48 16.29 4.02
C TYR A 190 13.00 16.32 3.90
N VAL A 191 13.49 16.63 2.71
CA VAL A 191 14.91 16.78 2.42
C VAL A 191 15.12 18.02 1.58
N GLU A 192 16.31 18.60 1.68
CA GLU A 192 16.66 19.82 0.96
C GLU A 192 18.02 19.62 0.32
N VAL A 193 18.10 19.90 -0.97
CA VAL A 193 19.34 20.03 -1.72
C VAL A 193 19.64 21.54 -1.73
N THR A 194 20.65 21.97 -1.00
CA THR A 194 20.97 23.38 -0.80
C THR A 194 21.84 23.95 -1.91
N LYS A 195 22.75 23.13 -2.47
CA LYS A 195 23.71 23.53 -3.50
C LYS A 195 23.65 22.63 -4.71
N ASP A 196 23.95 23.20 -5.88
CA ASP A 196 24.07 22.40 -7.09
C ASP A 196 25.27 21.45 -6.96
N GLY A 197 25.08 20.19 -7.36
CA GLY A 197 26.09 19.13 -7.18
C GLY A 197 26.12 18.47 -5.80
N GLU A 198 25.29 18.92 -4.84
CA GLU A 198 25.29 18.37 -3.47
C GLU A 198 24.81 16.91 -3.44
N VAL A 199 25.49 16.09 -2.64
CA VAL A 199 25.05 14.73 -2.30
C VAL A 199 24.42 14.75 -0.91
N VAL A 200 23.11 14.54 -0.83
CA VAL A 200 22.35 14.52 0.42
C VAL A 200 22.13 13.08 0.86
N GLU A 201 22.54 12.73 2.08
CA GLU A 201 22.31 11.41 2.68
C GLU A 201 21.10 11.38 3.62
N VAL A 202 20.23 10.39 3.43
CA VAL A 202 18.91 10.36 4.08
C VAL A 202 18.62 9.00 4.71
N LYS A 203 18.19 9.02 5.97
CA LYS A 203 17.54 7.85 6.61
C LYS A 203 16.03 8.05 6.53
N LEU A 204 15.36 7.18 5.76
CA LEU A 204 13.91 7.14 5.61
C LEU A 204 13.35 6.07 6.55
N LYS A 205 12.60 6.48 7.57
CA LYS A 205 12.14 5.63 8.67
C LYS A 205 10.84 6.15 9.26
#